data_AF-A0A7H8MPE9-F1
#
_entry.id   AF-A0A7H8MPE9-F1
#
_cell.length_a   1.000
_cell.length_b   1.000
_cell.length_c   1.000
_cell.angle_alpha   90.00
_cell.angle_beta   90.00
_cell.angle_gamma   90.00
#
_symmetry.space_group_name_H-M   'P 1'
#
loop_
_entity.id
_entity.type
_entity.pdbx_description
1 polymer ?
#
loop_
_entity_poly.entity_id
_entity_poly.type
_entity_poly.pdbx_seq_one_letter_code
_entity_poly.pdbx_strand_id
1 'polypeptide(L)'
;MCDPVLRLYEKALHAGRIARTDLTDAPLPSRTGLAPSRPINEATPTARDEVLTAQPGSDRPAGKLQEALANAHTAIRRGARIRHIYQHPARYSGSIRDCLSQVPAQHLQVRTTELTVERLIIIDRSVAHIPASADRSTALRISHPALVSYLIQVYEVLWAQAVPLAENHQATAPNAPVTAVQHSIARLLAEGHVDDVVARKMGISVRTCRSHIARLMQTLGATSRTHPGTLLARSGITSTSTSTSPHEPPA
;
A
#
# COMPACT_ATOMS: atom_id res chain seq x y z
N MET A 1 0.75 8.17 25.56
CA MET A 1 0.84 6.77 26.02
C MET A 1 -0.58 6.23 26.12
N CYS A 2 -0.85 4.98 25.72
CA CYS A 2 -2.16 4.37 25.94
C CYS A 2 -2.38 4.07 27.44
N ASP A 3 -3.64 4.19 27.89
CA ASP A 3 -4.08 3.99 29.28
C ASP A 3 -3.60 2.68 29.94
N PRO A 4 -3.48 1.53 29.23
CA PRO A 4 -2.96 0.29 29.82
C PRO A 4 -1.49 0.38 30.21
N VAL A 5 -0.69 1.12 29.42
CA VAL A 5 0.75 1.32 29.69
C VAL A 5 0.92 2.19 30.93
N LEU A 6 0.14 3.27 31.05
CA LEU A 6 0.16 4.14 32.22
C LEU A 6 -0.21 3.38 33.50
N ARG A 7 -1.25 2.52 33.47
CA ARG A 7 -1.62 1.69 34.63
C ARG A 7 -0.55 0.67 35.02
N LEU A 8 0.16 0.12 34.03
CA LEU A 8 1.26 -0.82 34.29
C LEU A 8 2.45 -0.11 34.98
N TYR A 9 2.76 1.10 34.52
CA TYR A 9 3.79 1.96 35.10
C TYR A 9 3.41 2.43 36.51
N GLU A 10 2.18 2.87 36.74
CA GLU A 10 1.68 3.28 38.06
C GLU A 10 1.71 2.12 39.06
N LYS A 11 1.32 0.91 38.64
CA LYS A 11 1.43 -0.30 39.48
C LYS A 11 2.88 -0.64 39.82
N ALA A 12 3.81 -0.46 38.88
CA ALA A 12 5.23 -0.73 39.11
C ALA A 12 5.87 0.29 40.07
N LEU A 13 5.49 1.57 39.96
CA LEU A 13 5.86 2.65 40.89
C LEU A 13 5.35 2.39 42.30
N HIS A 14 4.05 2.09 42.46
CA HIS A 14 3.47 1.83 43.78
C HIS A 14 4.02 0.56 44.43
N ALA A 15 4.43 -0.43 43.62
CA ALA A 15 5.07 -1.66 44.10
C ALA A 15 6.57 -1.50 44.39
N GLY A 16 7.15 -0.29 44.26
CA GLY A 16 8.57 -0.04 44.50
C GLY A 16 9.52 -0.74 43.53
N ARG A 17 9.00 -1.26 42.40
CA ARG A 17 9.79 -1.97 41.38
C ARG A 17 10.53 -1.03 40.43
N ILE A 18 10.25 0.27 40.51
CA ILE A 18 10.90 1.35 39.74
C ILE A 18 11.09 2.52 40.71
N ALA A 19 12.30 3.09 40.80
CA ALA A 19 12.52 4.27 41.63
C ALA A 19 11.91 5.51 40.96
N ARG A 20 11.38 6.45 41.76
CA ARG A 20 10.78 7.69 41.22
C ARG A 20 11.80 8.54 40.42
N THR A 21 13.08 8.41 40.73
CA THR A 21 14.23 8.97 40.00
C THR A 21 14.46 8.36 38.62
N ASP A 22 14.04 7.11 38.40
CA ASP A 22 14.12 6.47 37.07
C ASP A 22 13.02 6.99 36.12
N LEU A 23 11.99 7.64 36.67
CA LEU A 23 10.89 8.24 35.90
C LEU A 23 11.27 9.58 35.27
N THR A 24 12.22 10.31 35.86
CA THR A 24 12.75 11.57 35.33
C THR A 24 13.66 11.39 34.12
N ASP A 25 14.16 10.17 33.89
CA ASP A 25 15.02 9.81 32.75
C ASP A 25 14.26 9.15 31.59
N ALA A 26 12.94 8.94 31.72
CA ALA A 26 12.12 8.55 30.58
C ALA A 26 11.96 9.77 29.65
N PRO A 27 12.53 9.77 28.43
CA PRO A 27 12.44 10.94 27.57
C PRO A 27 10.97 11.18 27.22
N LEU A 28 10.47 12.34 27.63
CA LEU A 28 9.20 12.88 27.15
C LEU A 28 9.16 12.74 25.62
N PRO A 29 8.05 12.27 25.02
CA PRO A 29 7.95 12.06 23.57
C PRO A 29 8.27 13.31 22.74
N SER A 30 8.19 14.50 23.35
CA SER A 30 8.58 15.78 22.75
C SER A 30 10.08 15.90 22.44
N ARG A 31 10.99 15.23 23.17
CA ARG A 31 12.43 15.24 22.87
C ARG A 31 12.86 14.16 21.88
N THR A 32 12.07 13.11 21.71
CA THR A 32 12.38 11.98 20.83
C THR A 32 11.98 12.25 19.37
N GLY A 33 11.21 13.31 19.11
CA GLY A 33 10.66 13.60 17.78
C GLY A 33 9.59 12.60 17.34
N LEU A 34 8.98 11.87 18.28
CA LEU A 34 7.91 10.91 18.05
C LEU A 34 6.66 11.35 18.80
N ALA A 35 5.56 11.58 18.11
CA ALA A 35 4.29 11.98 18.74
C ALA A 35 3.09 11.26 18.12
N PRO A 36 2.07 10.89 18.92
CA PRO A 36 0.81 10.47 18.34
C PRO A 36 0.23 11.65 17.52
N SER A 37 -0.27 11.36 16.33
CA SER A 37 -0.96 12.33 15.51
C SER A 37 -2.36 11.85 15.15
N ARG A 38 -3.23 12.82 14.86
CA ARG A 38 -4.50 12.62 14.17
C ARG A 38 -4.31 11.85 12.85
N PRO A 39 -5.39 11.28 12.25
CA PRO A 39 -5.29 10.43 11.08
C PRO A 39 -4.38 11.03 10.01
N ILE A 40 -3.54 10.18 9.43
CA ILE A 40 -2.42 10.53 8.56
C ILE A 40 -2.74 11.49 7.40
N ASN A 41 -4.01 11.52 6.98
CA ASN A 41 -4.50 12.39 5.92
C ASN A 41 -4.44 13.88 6.32
N GLU A 42 -4.63 14.22 7.59
CA GLU A 42 -4.73 15.61 8.07
C GLU A 42 -3.40 16.37 8.06
N ALA A 43 -2.28 15.68 7.86
CA ALA A 43 -0.96 16.32 7.83
C ALA A 43 -0.66 16.96 6.47
N THR A 44 -1.14 16.37 5.37
CA THR A 44 -0.88 16.79 3.98
C THR A 44 -1.19 18.29 3.71
N PRO A 45 -2.29 18.89 4.22
CA PRO A 45 -2.59 20.31 4.02
C PRO A 45 -1.57 21.30 4.61
N THR A 46 -0.68 20.85 5.49
CA THR A 46 0.35 21.72 6.11
C THR A 46 1.56 21.96 5.22
N ALA A 47 1.73 21.15 4.17
CA ALA A 47 2.87 21.20 3.26
C ALA A 47 2.99 22.54 2.52
N ARG A 48 4.23 22.96 2.26
CA ARG A 48 4.56 24.16 1.49
C ARG A 48 5.37 23.86 0.23
N ASP A 49 6.22 22.85 0.27
CA ASP A 49 7.20 22.58 -0.78
C ASP A 49 6.94 21.22 -1.44
N GLU A 50 6.86 20.14 -0.64
CA GLU A 50 6.67 18.80 -1.17
C GLU A 50 5.94 17.83 -0.24
N VAL A 51 5.23 16.89 -0.87
CA VAL A 51 4.60 15.76 -0.20
C VAL A 51 5.02 14.47 -0.89
N LEU A 52 5.70 13.60 -0.17
CA LEU A 52 6.10 12.27 -0.62
C LEU A 52 5.19 11.24 0.02
N THR A 53 4.66 10.31 -0.76
CA THR A 53 3.66 9.36 -0.26
C THR A 53 3.85 7.98 -0.86
N ALA A 54 3.74 6.96 0.00
CA ALA A 54 3.57 5.57 -0.39
C ALA A 54 2.24 5.07 0.19
N GLN A 55 1.41 4.46 -0.64
CA GLN A 55 0.08 4.00 -0.26
C GLN A 55 -0.11 2.51 -0.56
N PRO A 56 -0.42 1.70 0.47
CA PRO A 56 -0.83 0.33 0.28
C PRO A 56 -2.25 0.24 -0.28
N GLY A 57 -2.46 -0.81 -1.05
CA GLY A 57 -3.76 -1.21 -1.59
C GLY A 57 -4.30 -0.28 -2.66
N SER A 58 -5.30 -0.78 -3.38
CA SER A 58 -6.09 0.00 -4.34
C SER A 58 -7.52 0.30 -3.85
N ASP A 59 -7.89 -0.23 -2.68
CA ASP A 59 -9.26 -0.18 -2.16
C ASP A 59 -9.37 0.78 -0.97
N ARG A 60 -9.40 2.08 -1.29
CA ARG A 60 -9.67 3.13 -0.31
C ARG A 60 -11.17 3.47 -0.38
N PRO A 61 -11.90 3.51 0.76
CA PRO A 61 -13.30 3.96 0.77
C PRO A 61 -13.43 5.33 0.10
N ALA A 62 -14.51 5.55 -0.67
CA ALA A 62 -14.70 6.75 -1.48
C ALA A 62 -14.52 8.06 -0.68
N GLY A 63 -15.07 8.14 0.53
CA GLY A 63 -14.91 9.31 1.40
C GLY A 63 -13.46 9.59 1.78
N LYS A 64 -12.66 8.55 2.04
CA LYS A 64 -11.22 8.69 2.34
C LYS A 64 -10.41 9.13 1.11
N LEU A 65 -10.85 8.78 -0.08
CA LEU A 65 -10.23 9.24 -1.32
C LEU A 65 -10.57 10.72 -1.60
N GLN A 66 -11.81 11.14 -1.35
CA GLN A 66 -12.23 12.54 -1.43
C GLN A 66 -11.49 13.43 -0.41
N GLU A 67 -11.36 12.99 0.84
CA GLU A 67 -10.55 13.67 1.86
C GLU A 67 -9.10 13.85 1.37
N ALA A 68 -8.49 12.79 0.83
CA ALA A 68 -7.13 12.84 0.33
C ALA A 68 -6.97 13.81 -0.86
N LEU A 69 -7.96 13.86 -1.75
CA LEU A 69 -7.98 14.80 -2.87
C LEU A 69 -8.08 16.25 -2.38
N ALA A 70 -8.99 16.54 -1.46
CA ALA A 70 -9.13 17.88 -0.87
C ALA A 70 -7.84 18.34 -0.16
N ASN A 71 -7.16 17.41 0.51
CA ASN A 71 -5.88 17.68 1.16
C ASN A 71 -4.76 17.93 0.14
N ALA A 72 -4.71 17.16 -0.94
CA ALA A 72 -3.78 17.38 -2.04
C ALA A 72 -4.00 18.76 -2.70
N HIS A 73 -5.24 19.15 -3.00
CA HIS A 73 -5.54 20.48 -3.52
C HIS A 73 -5.12 21.60 -2.57
N THR A 74 -5.29 21.40 -1.27
CA THR A 74 -4.86 22.39 -0.27
C THR A 74 -3.34 22.56 -0.25
N ALA A 75 -2.58 21.47 -0.31
CA ALA A 75 -1.13 21.50 -0.40
C ALA A 75 -0.66 22.17 -1.70
N ILE A 76 -1.27 21.83 -2.83
CA ILE A 76 -0.93 22.39 -4.15
C ILE A 76 -1.22 23.89 -4.20
N ARG A 77 -2.35 24.36 -3.65
CA ARG A 77 -2.65 25.80 -3.55
C ARG A 77 -1.60 26.58 -2.76
N ARG A 78 -0.85 25.90 -1.88
CA ARG A 78 0.24 26.49 -1.09
C ARG A 78 1.60 26.43 -1.80
N GLY A 79 1.67 25.80 -2.97
CA GLY A 79 2.89 25.65 -3.76
C GLY A 79 3.50 24.25 -3.75
N ALA A 80 2.95 23.30 -2.98
CA ALA A 80 3.56 22.01 -2.81
C ALA A 80 3.45 21.12 -4.06
N ARG A 81 4.50 20.34 -4.33
CA ARG A 81 4.52 19.27 -5.33
C ARG A 81 4.32 17.91 -4.66
N ILE A 82 3.65 16.99 -5.34
CA ILE A 82 3.28 15.69 -4.78
C ILE A 82 3.93 14.57 -5.59
N ARG A 83 4.61 13.65 -4.91
CA ARG A 83 5.07 12.38 -5.45
C ARG A 83 4.36 11.23 -4.75
N HIS A 84 3.72 10.36 -5.54
CA HIS A 84 2.87 9.29 -5.04
C HIS A 84 3.34 7.93 -5.56
N ILE A 85 3.57 6.99 -4.66
CA ILE A 85 3.81 5.58 -4.97
C ILE A 85 2.55 4.80 -4.58
N TYR A 86 1.90 4.21 -5.57
CA TYR A 86 0.87 3.18 -5.35
C TYR A 86 1.42 1.79 -5.61
N GLN A 87 0.65 0.76 -5.26
CA GLN A 87 0.89 -0.57 -5.79
C GLN A 87 0.32 -0.70 -7.22
N HIS A 88 0.88 -1.60 -8.03
CA HIS A 88 0.43 -1.84 -9.41
C HIS A 88 -1.09 -2.07 -9.60
N PRO A 89 -1.83 -2.72 -8.68
CA PRO A 89 -3.28 -2.83 -8.81
C PRO A 89 -4.02 -1.49 -8.92
N ALA A 90 -3.44 -0.38 -8.41
CA ALA A 90 -4.02 0.95 -8.54
C ALA A 90 -4.18 1.41 -9.99
N ARG A 91 -3.38 0.88 -10.94
CA ARG A 91 -3.48 1.17 -12.38
C ARG A 91 -4.86 0.84 -12.96
N TYR A 92 -5.54 -0.13 -12.35
CA TYR A 92 -6.85 -0.63 -12.79
C TYR A 92 -8.01 -0.08 -11.96
N SER A 93 -7.73 0.76 -10.96
CA SER A 93 -8.76 1.38 -10.14
C SER A 93 -9.31 2.64 -10.83
N GLY A 94 -10.55 2.56 -11.29
CA GLY A 94 -11.27 3.71 -11.88
C GLY A 94 -11.38 4.88 -10.90
N SER A 95 -11.69 4.60 -9.63
CA SER A 95 -11.79 5.65 -8.60
C SER A 95 -10.47 6.38 -8.35
N ILE A 96 -9.34 5.65 -8.34
CA ILE A 96 -8.02 6.28 -8.24
C ILE A 96 -7.76 7.11 -9.49
N ARG A 97 -8.02 6.58 -10.68
CA ARG A 97 -7.85 7.32 -11.94
C ARG A 97 -8.65 8.63 -11.96
N ASP A 98 -9.93 8.56 -11.57
CA ASP A 98 -10.83 9.71 -11.52
C ASP A 98 -10.40 10.74 -10.46
N CYS A 99 -9.81 10.29 -9.35
CA CYS A 99 -9.23 11.18 -8.35
C CYS A 99 -7.98 11.88 -8.87
N LEU A 100 -7.07 11.14 -9.51
CA LEU A 100 -5.81 11.71 -10.03
C LEU A 100 -6.05 12.67 -11.20
N SER A 101 -7.07 12.45 -12.02
CA SER A 101 -7.41 13.37 -13.13
C SER A 101 -7.90 14.74 -12.65
N GLN A 102 -8.34 14.84 -11.39
CA GLN A 102 -8.75 16.11 -10.75
C GLN A 102 -7.57 16.91 -10.20
N VAL A 103 -6.33 16.39 -10.30
CA VAL A 103 -5.11 17.07 -9.84
C VAL A 103 -4.28 17.51 -11.05
N PRO A 104 -3.82 18.79 -11.12
CA PRO A 104 -3.00 19.23 -12.25
C PRO A 104 -1.69 18.45 -12.37
N ALA A 105 -1.40 17.90 -13.55
CA ALA A 105 -0.28 17.01 -13.80
C ALA A 105 1.11 17.59 -13.44
N GLN A 106 1.29 18.91 -13.54
CA GLN A 106 2.55 19.58 -13.19
C GLN A 106 2.89 19.52 -11.68
N HIS A 107 1.89 19.30 -10.83
CA HIS A 107 2.04 19.25 -9.37
C HIS A 107 1.98 17.83 -8.82
N LEU A 108 1.68 16.82 -9.64
CA LEU A 108 1.49 15.44 -9.19
C LEU A 108 2.23 14.46 -10.10
N GLN A 109 3.18 13.73 -9.52
CA GLN A 109 3.81 12.59 -10.16
C GLN A 109 3.36 11.31 -9.46
N VAL A 110 2.94 10.33 -10.25
CA VAL A 110 2.50 9.04 -9.73
C VAL A 110 3.32 7.94 -10.35
N ARG A 111 3.89 7.10 -9.50
CA ARG A 111 4.55 5.85 -9.86
C ARG A 111 3.87 4.70 -9.14
N THR A 112 4.12 3.49 -9.62
CA THR A 112 3.55 2.27 -9.04
C THR A 112 4.61 1.19 -8.90
N THR A 113 4.46 0.31 -7.92
CA THR A 113 5.39 -0.80 -7.64
C THR A 113 4.64 -2.12 -7.43
N GLU A 114 5.32 -3.25 -7.67
CA GLU A 114 4.86 -4.58 -7.27
C GLU A 114 5.10 -4.87 -5.79
N LEU A 115 6.03 -4.15 -5.16
CA LEU A 115 6.38 -4.35 -3.76
C LEU A 115 5.22 -3.98 -2.85
N THR A 116 5.04 -4.76 -1.78
CA THR A 116 4.17 -4.38 -0.68
C THR A 116 4.81 -3.24 0.09
N VAL A 117 4.21 -2.05 -0.01
CA VAL A 117 4.67 -0.86 0.70
C VAL A 117 3.69 -0.51 1.80
N GLU A 118 4.20 -0.31 3.00
CA GLU A 118 3.38 0.27 4.07
C GLU A 118 3.14 1.76 3.85
N ARG A 119 2.10 2.29 4.50
CA ARG A 119 1.73 3.68 4.32
C ARG A 119 2.83 4.59 4.90
N LEU A 120 3.30 5.52 4.09
CA LEU A 120 4.27 6.54 4.46
C LEU A 120 3.84 7.88 3.86
N ILE A 121 3.87 8.95 4.65
CA ILE A 121 3.69 10.32 4.17
C ILE A 121 4.81 11.17 4.74
N ILE A 122 5.59 11.84 3.89
CA ILE A 122 6.64 12.78 4.27
C ILE A 122 6.24 14.16 3.76
N ILE A 123 6.36 15.16 4.61
CA ILE A 123 5.99 16.55 4.34
C ILE A 123 7.22 17.42 4.47
N ASP A 124 7.50 18.21 3.44
CA ASP A 124 8.57 19.21 3.36
C ASP A 124 9.92 18.67 3.85
N ARG A 125 10.18 17.36 3.64
CA ARG A 125 11.36 16.62 4.12
C ARG A 125 11.70 16.77 5.61
N SER A 126 10.75 17.20 6.42
CA SER A 126 10.98 17.56 7.83
C SER A 126 10.13 16.76 8.80
N VAL A 127 9.00 16.23 8.32
CA VAL A 127 8.09 15.41 9.11
C VAL A 127 7.64 14.20 8.29
N ALA A 128 7.73 13.02 8.89
CA ALA A 128 7.18 11.79 8.35
C ALA A 128 6.01 11.29 9.22
N HIS A 129 5.07 10.60 8.60
CA HIS A 129 3.98 9.92 9.27
C HIS A 129 3.89 8.48 8.80
N ILE A 130 3.71 7.57 9.76
CA ILE A 130 3.46 6.15 9.53
C ILE A 130 2.25 5.69 10.35
N PRO A 131 1.54 4.62 9.96
CA PRO A 131 0.49 4.03 10.79
C PRO A 131 1.01 3.65 12.18
N ALA A 132 0.23 3.97 13.22
CA ALA A 132 0.47 3.51 14.59
C ALA A 132 -0.47 2.35 15.00
N SER A 133 -1.38 1.96 14.11
CA SER A 133 -2.33 0.86 14.30
C SER A 133 -2.58 0.10 13.00
N ALA A 134 -2.91 -1.18 13.09
CA ALA A 134 -3.13 -2.06 11.93
C ALA A 134 -4.31 -1.60 11.04
N ASP A 135 -5.34 -1.01 11.65
CA ASP A 135 -6.49 -0.40 10.98
C ASP A 135 -6.18 0.99 10.37
N ARG A 136 -4.96 1.51 10.59
CA ARG A 136 -4.47 2.81 10.10
C ARG A 136 -5.32 4.00 10.56
N SER A 137 -6.08 3.84 11.64
CA SER A 137 -6.90 4.91 12.23
C SER A 137 -6.04 5.93 12.98
N THR A 138 -4.88 5.50 13.49
CA THR A 138 -3.91 6.34 14.18
C THR A 138 -2.59 6.41 13.42
N ALA A 139 -1.86 7.52 13.60
CA ALA A 139 -0.56 7.72 12.98
C ALA A 139 0.48 8.17 14.01
N LEU A 140 1.73 7.78 13.76
CA LEU A 140 2.90 8.27 14.46
C LEU A 140 3.54 9.37 13.62
N ARG A 141 3.65 10.57 14.18
CA ARG A 141 4.43 11.67 13.62
C ARG A 141 5.89 11.52 14.05
N ILE A 142 6.79 11.57 13.08
CA ILE A 142 8.23 11.47 13.23
C ILE A 142 8.83 12.78 12.71
N SER A 143 9.53 13.52 13.57
CA SER A 143 10.20 14.79 13.21
C SER A 143 11.68 14.80 13.60
N HIS A 144 12.22 13.69 14.11
CA HIS A 144 13.65 13.60 14.39
C HIS A 144 14.44 13.61 13.06
N PRO A 145 15.36 14.56 12.84
CA PRO A 145 16.00 14.75 11.53
C PRO A 145 16.66 13.49 10.96
N ALA A 146 17.35 12.71 11.81
CA ALA A 146 17.99 11.46 11.37
C ALA A 146 16.99 10.40 10.88
N LEU A 147 15.85 10.25 11.56
CA LEU A 147 14.82 9.27 11.18
C LEU A 147 14.09 9.72 9.91
N VAL A 148 13.77 11.01 9.80
CA VAL A 148 13.15 11.56 8.60
C VAL A 148 14.08 11.40 7.40
N SER A 149 15.37 11.71 7.56
CA SER A 149 16.38 11.54 6.51
C SER A 149 16.48 10.07 6.04
N TYR A 150 16.47 9.13 6.98
CA TYR A 150 16.46 7.70 6.66
C TYR A 150 15.19 7.29 5.89
N LEU A 151 14.01 7.74 6.33
CA LEU A 151 12.75 7.44 5.65
C LEU A 151 12.69 8.06 4.24
N ILE A 152 13.28 9.24 4.04
CA ILE A 152 13.43 9.83 2.71
C ILE A 152 14.32 8.94 1.84
N GLN A 153 15.46 8.46 2.34
CA GLN A 153 16.32 7.56 1.57
C GLN A 153 15.59 6.28 1.15
N VAL A 154 14.84 5.66 2.07
CA VAL A 154 13.99 4.50 1.77
C VAL A 154 12.96 4.85 0.69
N TYR A 155 12.30 6.00 0.81
CA TYR A 155 11.34 6.48 -0.18
C TYR A 155 11.97 6.68 -1.56
N GLU A 156 13.15 7.30 -1.65
CA GLU A 156 13.81 7.57 -2.93
C GLU A 156 14.25 6.27 -3.62
N VAL A 157 14.68 5.26 -2.85
CA VAL A 157 14.96 3.91 -3.39
C VAL A 157 13.69 3.29 -3.98
N LEU A 158 12.58 3.34 -3.25
CA LEU A 158 11.28 2.85 -3.75
C LEU A 158 10.82 3.65 -4.97
N TRP A 159 11.02 4.96 -4.97
CA TRP A 159 10.65 5.86 -6.07
C TRP A 159 11.43 5.54 -7.34
N ALA A 160 12.74 5.32 -7.22
CA ALA A 160 13.61 4.96 -8.34
C ALA A 160 13.23 3.63 -8.98
N GLN A 161 12.81 2.65 -8.18
CA GLN A 161 12.37 1.33 -8.66
C GLN A 161 10.92 1.32 -9.17
N ALA A 162 10.09 2.29 -8.76
CA ALA A 162 8.70 2.36 -9.17
C ALA A 162 8.55 2.87 -10.61
N VAL A 163 7.53 2.36 -11.31
CA VAL A 163 7.25 2.66 -12.72
C VAL A 163 6.19 3.77 -12.81
N PRO A 164 6.38 4.83 -13.61
CA PRO A 164 5.38 5.86 -13.86
C PRO A 164 3.98 5.29 -14.17
N LEU A 165 2.95 5.89 -13.58
CA LEU A 165 1.56 5.46 -13.79
C LEU A 165 1.12 5.65 -15.25
N ALA A 166 1.59 6.73 -15.89
CA ALA A 166 1.29 7.05 -17.29
C ALA A 166 2.04 6.15 -18.29
N GLU A 167 3.17 5.58 -17.88
CA GLU A 167 3.74 4.41 -18.56
C GLU A 167 2.79 3.25 -18.26
N ASN A 168 1.77 3.12 -19.10
CA ASN A 168 1.17 1.84 -19.33
C ASN A 168 2.34 0.92 -19.66
N HIS A 169 2.63 -0.08 -18.82
CA HIS A 169 3.03 -1.36 -19.41
C HIS A 169 2.02 -1.57 -20.50
N GLN A 170 2.49 -1.50 -21.75
CA GLN A 170 1.70 -1.44 -22.97
C GLN A 170 0.42 -2.19 -22.70
N ALA A 171 -0.73 -1.51 -22.91
CA ALA A 171 -2.02 -2.14 -22.99
C ALA A 171 -1.77 -3.49 -23.66
N THR A 172 -1.76 -4.53 -22.83
CA THR A 172 -1.27 -5.83 -23.23
C THR A 172 -2.19 -6.17 -24.39
N ALA A 173 -1.61 -6.28 -25.58
CA ALA A 173 -2.37 -6.48 -26.81
C ALA A 173 -3.39 -7.62 -26.56
N PRO A 174 -4.49 -7.70 -27.32
CA PRO A 174 -5.51 -8.74 -27.14
C PRO A 174 -4.97 -10.17 -27.00
N ASN A 175 -3.72 -10.40 -27.43
CA ASN A 175 -2.88 -11.51 -27.00
C ASN A 175 -1.65 -10.94 -26.30
N ALA A 176 -1.50 -11.10 -24.99
CA ALA A 176 -0.34 -10.71 -24.20
C ALA A 176 -0.47 -11.49 -22.88
N PRO A 177 0.62 -11.76 -22.17
CA PRO A 177 0.70 -12.95 -21.36
C PRO A 177 -0.13 -12.69 -20.11
N VAL A 178 -0.74 -13.74 -19.56
CA VAL A 178 -1.47 -13.64 -18.30
C VAL A 178 -0.51 -13.08 -17.24
N THR A 179 -0.85 -11.93 -16.67
CA THR A 179 0.00 -11.28 -15.65
C THR A 179 0.04 -12.10 -14.36
N ALA A 180 1.07 -11.92 -13.52
CA ALA A 180 1.17 -12.62 -12.23
C ALA A 180 -0.07 -12.40 -11.33
N VAL A 181 -0.63 -11.19 -11.35
CA VAL A 181 -1.88 -10.86 -10.65
C VAL A 181 -3.06 -11.67 -11.20
N GLN A 182 -3.17 -11.76 -12.52
CA GLN A 182 -4.22 -12.54 -13.18
C GLN A 182 -4.05 -14.05 -12.95
N HIS A 183 -2.82 -14.56 -12.87
CA HIS A 183 -2.53 -15.94 -12.46
C HIS A 183 -3.04 -16.24 -11.05
N SER A 184 -2.72 -15.38 -10.09
CA SER A 184 -3.18 -15.54 -8.70
C SER A 184 -4.70 -15.46 -8.60
N ILE A 185 -5.34 -14.52 -9.30
CA ILE A 185 -6.80 -14.41 -9.36
C ILE A 185 -7.42 -15.68 -9.93
N ALA A 186 -6.86 -16.18 -11.04
CA ALA A 186 -7.41 -17.35 -11.69
C ALA A 186 -7.23 -18.65 -10.90
N ARG A 187 -6.12 -18.79 -10.17
CA ARG A 187 -5.93 -19.89 -9.21
C ARG A 187 -7.01 -19.86 -8.14
N LEU A 188 -7.26 -18.69 -7.54
CA LEU A 188 -8.28 -18.55 -6.51
C LEU A 188 -9.70 -18.82 -7.06
N LEU A 189 -9.97 -18.43 -8.31
CA LEU A 189 -11.21 -18.81 -9.00
C LEU A 189 -11.31 -20.32 -9.25
N ALA A 190 -10.20 -20.98 -9.62
CA ALA A 190 -10.13 -22.43 -9.81
C ALA A 190 -10.40 -23.21 -8.51
N GLU A 191 -9.96 -22.65 -7.38
CA GLU A 191 -10.24 -23.15 -6.03
C GLU A 191 -11.71 -22.92 -5.60
N GLY A 192 -12.54 -22.30 -6.45
CA GLY A 192 -13.97 -22.07 -6.20
C GLY A 192 -14.28 -20.82 -5.40
N HIS A 193 -13.32 -19.93 -5.18
CA HIS A 193 -13.57 -18.68 -4.47
C HIS A 193 -14.39 -17.70 -5.32
N VAL A 194 -15.34 -17.02 -4.66
CA VAL A 194 -16.14 -15.94 -5.23
C VAL A 194 -15.38 -14.60 -5.23
N ASP A 195 -15.75 -13.69 -6.13
CA ASP A 195 -15.00 -12.45 -6.43
C ASP A 195 -14.61 -11.63 -5.20
N ASP A 196 -15.48 -11.55 -4.19
CA ASP A 196 -15.26 -10.80 -2.96
C ASP A 196 -14.20 -11.44 -2.05
N VAL A 197 -14.18 -12.77 -2.01
CA VAL A 197 -13.13 -13.54 -1.31
C VAL A 197 -11.80 -13.42 -2.07
N VAL A 198 -11.82 -13.53 -3.39
CA VAL A 198 -10.62 -13.33 -4.24
C VAL A 198 -10.07 -11.92 -4.06
N ALA A 199 -10.93 -10.90 -4.14
CA ALA A 199 -10.57 -9.51 -3.95
C ALA A 199 -9.91 -9.27 -2.58
N ARG A 200 -10.50 -9.82 -1.51
CA ARG A 200 -9.94 -9.73 -0.15
C ARG A 200 -8.58 -10.42 -0.04
N LYS A 201 -8.44 -11.62 -0.59
CA LYS A 201 -7.16 -12.38 -0.59
C LYS A 201 -6.08 -11.66 -1.41
N MET A 202 -6.47 -10.98 -2.48
CA MET A 202 -5.59 -10.22 -3.36
C MET A 202 -5.31 -8.79 -2.85
N GLY A 203 -5.99 -8.33 -1.79
CA GLY A 203 -5.86 -6.96 -1.27
C GLY A 203 -6.35 -5.87 -2.24
N ILE A 204 -7.31 -6.21 -3.13
CA ILE A 204 -7.88 -5.32 -4.15
C ILE A 204 -9.40 -5.20 -3.98
N SER A 205 -10.03 -4.23 -4.66
CA SER A 205 -11.48 -4.09 -4.64
C SER A 205 -12.18 -5.16 -5.46
N VAL A 206 -13.43 -5.49 -5.12
CA VAL A 206 -14.26 -6.44 -5.89
C VAL A 206 -14.41 -6.00 -7.35
N ARG A 207 -14.54 -4.69 -7.60
CA ARG A 207 -14.57 -4.11 -8.94
C ARG A 207 -13.24 -4.34 -9.69
N THR A 208 -12.11 -4.16 -9.00
CA THR A 208 -10.77 -4.39 -9.58
C THR A 208 -10.57 -5.86 -9.90
N CYS A 209 -10.94 -6.74 -8.97
CA CYS A 209 -10.96 -8.19 -9.17
C CYS A 209 -11.77 -8.55 -10.41
N ARG A 210 -13.03 -8.09 -10.51
CA ARG A 210 -13.89 -8.30 -11.69
C ARG A 210 -13.29 -7.76 -12.99
N SER A 211 -12.63 -6.61 -12.95
CA SER A 211 -11.93 -6.07 -14.13
C SER A 211 -10.79 -6.99 -14.58
N HIS A 212 -10.03 -7.56 -13.65
CA HIS A 212 -9.00 -8.54 -13.96
C HIS A 212 -9.58 -9.84 -14.51
N ILE A 213 -10.69 -10.32 -13.94
CA ILE A 213 -11.42 -11.50 -14.41
C ILE A 213 -11.95 -11.29 -15.83
N ALA A 214 -12.57 -10.15 -16.11
CA ALA A 214 -13.07 -9.82 -17.44
C ALA A 214 -11.94 -9.80 -18.48
N ARG A 215 -10.79 -9.20 -18.13
CA ARG A 215 -9.62 -9.20 -19.01
C ARG A 215 -9.01 -10.60 -19.16
N LEU A 216 -8.93 -11.37 -18.08
CA LEU A 216 -8.48 -12.77 -18.09
C LEU A 216 -9.36 -13.61 -19.03
N MET A 217 -10.69 -13.43 -18.98
CA MET A 217 -11.64 -14.11 -19.86
C MET A 217 -11.46 -13.68 -21.33
N GLN A 218 -11.20 -12.40 -21.59
CA GLN A 218 -10.89 -11.90 -22.94
C GLN A 218 -9.59 -12.51 -23.48
N THR A 219 -8.51 -12.50 -22.69
CA THR A 219 -7.21 -13.06 -23.08
C THR A 219 -7.26 -14.58 -23.30
N LEU A 220 -8.10 -15.30 -22.56
CA LEU A 220 -8.24 -16.76 -22.66
C LEU A 220 -9.37 -17.20 -23.62
N GLY A 221 -10.11 -16.28 -24.23
CA GLY A 221 -11.27 -16.61 -25.08
C GLY A 221 -12.40 -17.32 -24.33
N ALA A 222 -12.49 -17.16 -23.01
CA ALA A 222 -13.41 -17.90 -22.16
C ALA A 222 -14.80 -17.23 -22.12
N THR A 223 -15.85 -17.97 -22.45
CA THR A 223 -17.25 -17.49 -22.40
C THR A 223 -17.95 -17.75 -21.07
N SER A 224 -17.33 -18.47 -20.12
CA SER A 224 -17.95 -18.81 -18.84
C SER A 224 -17.02 -18.58 -17.65
N ARG A 225 -17.60 -18.14 -16.53
CA ARG A 225 -16.94 -17.77 -15.26
C ARG A 225 -16.15 -18.91 -14.58
N THR A 226 -16.51 -20.16 -14.85
CA THR A 226 -15.85 -21.35 -14.29
C THR A 226 -14.70 -21.86 -15.16
N HIS A 227 -14.58 -21.34 -16.39
CA HIS A 227 -13.55 -21.75 -17.35
C HIS A 227 -12.14 -21.18 -17.12
N PRO A 228 -11.89 -20.03 -16.47
CA PRO A 228 -10.53 -19.49 -16.43
C PRO A 228 -9.54 -20.34 -15.64
N GLY A 229 -10.01 -20.98 -14.55
CA GLY A 229 -9.19 -21.88 -13.74
C GLY A 229 -8.78 -23.16 -14.50
N THR A 230 -9.71 -23.75 -15.24
CA THR A 230 -9.47 -24.93 -16.08
C THR A 230 -8.71 -24.61 -17.37
N LEU A 231 -8.89 -23.42 -17.96
CA LEU A 231 -8.12 -22.99 -19.14
C LEU A 231 -6.68 -22.63 -18.79
N LEU A 232 -6.40 -22.17 -17.58
CA LEU A 232 -5.03 -21.96 -17.11
C LEU A 232 -4.29 -23.27 -16.80
N ALA A 233 -4.99 -24.28 -16.29
CA ALA A 233 -4.43 -25.64 -16.18
C ALA A 233 -4.15 -26.28 -17.55
N ARG A 234 -4.98 -25.96 -18.57
CA ARG A 234 -4.82 -26.49 -19.95
C ARG A 234 -3.82 -25.73 -20.83
N SER A 235 -3.47 -24.49 -20.50
CA SER A 235 -2.48 -23.68 -21.25
C SER A 235 -1.03 -23.94 -20.84
N GLY A 236 -0.78 -24.86 -19.91
CA GLY A 236 0.57 -25.33 -19.55
C GLY A 236 1.41 -24.37 -18.73
N ILE A 237 0.83 -23.28 -18.20
CA ILE A 237 1.58 -22.23 -17.47
C ILE A 237 1.72 -22.57 -15.97
N THR A 238 1.17 -23.69 -15.49
CA THR A 238 1.50 -24.20 -14.16
C THR A 238 2.80 -25.00 -14.22
N SER A 239 3.95 -24.31 -14.22
CA SER A 239 5.22 -24.96 -13.89
C SER A 239 5.25 -25.20 -12.38
N THR A 240 4.60 -26.26 -11.92
CA THR A 240 4.95 -26.89 -10.64
C THR A 240 6.30 -27.57 -10.84
N SER A 241 7.37 -26.93 -10.37
CA SER A 241 8.65 -27.57 -10.14
C SER A 241 8.50 -28.57 -8.98
N THR A 242 7.95 -29.75 -9.26
CA THR A 242 8.19 -30.93 -8.41
C THR A 242 9.55 -31.48 -8.80
N SER A 243 10.56 -31.17 -7.99
CA SER A 243 11.85 -31.85 -8.02
C SER A 243 11.62 -33.35 -7.77
N THR A 244 11.66 -34.15 -8.83
CA THR A 244 11.68 -35.61 -8.75
C THR A 244 13.13 -36.03 -8.58
N SER A 245 13.47 -36.63 -7.45
CA SER A 245 14.72 -37.39 -7.32
C SER A 245 14.37 -38.87 -7.49
N PRO A 246 15.02 -39.60 -8.42
CA PRO A 246 14.77 -41.01 -8.66
C PRO A 246 15.59 -41.87 -7.68
N HIS A 247 14.97 -42.88 -7.09
CA HIS A 247 15.72 -44.05 -6.63
C HIS A 247 14.96 -45.32 -7.03
N GLU A 248 15.57 -46.00 -7.99
CA GLU A 248 15.20 -47.27 -8.61
C GLU A 248 15.44 -48.45 -7.64
N PRO A 249 14.68 -49.57 -7.75
CA PRO A 249 14.88 -50.80 -6.98
C PRO A 249 15.90 -51.73 -7.67
N PRO A 250 16.41 -52.79 -7.03
CA PRO A 250 15.85 -54.15 -7.22
C PRO A 250 16.12 -55.08 -5.99
N ALA A 251 15.80 -56.37 -5.86
CA ALA A 251 15.13 -57.43 -6.62
C ALA A 251 14.45 -58.37 -5.60
#